data_AF-A0A953QK07-F1
#
_entry.id   AF-A0A953QK07-F1
#
_cell.length_a   1.000
_cell.length_b   1.000
_cell.length_c   1.000
_cell.angle_alpha   90.00
_cell.angle_beta   90.00
_cell.angle_gamma   90.00
#
_symmetry.space_group_name_H-M   'P 1'
#
loop_
_entity.id
_entity.type
_entity.pdbx_description
1 polymer ?
#
loop_
_entity_poly.entity_id
_entity_poly.type
_entity_poly.pdbx_seq_one_letter_code
_entity_poly.pdbx_strand_id
1 'polypeptide(L)'
;MKKLALLLLSSVLLLRGDDGFAKWFQHFQSAVAKGNADFVTERAEFPMDWEYGSTRKIEARAVLVGKFDFYFTDEIKRAVANGKPQRLPSGDYMFTWKARGNEYSMYFKPSGGSFALFALSEGPP
;
A
#
# COMPACT_ATOMS: atom_id res chain seq x y z
N MET A 1 -24.08 40.81 32.75
CA MET A 1 -22.88 39.98 33.02
C MET A 1 -23.31 38.56 33.38
N LYS A 2 -23.03 37.58 32.52
CA LYS A 2 -22.72 36.17 32.85
C LYS A 2 -22.53 35.44 31.52
N LYS A 3 -21.26 35.21 31.18
CA LYS A 3 -20.80 34.46 30.02
C LYS A 3 -21.08 32.98 30.29
N LEU A 4 -21.85 32.29 29.45
CA LEU A 4 -21.90 30.83 29.45
C LEU A 4 -20.85 30.34 28.44
N ALA A 5 -19.79 29.75 28.97
CA ALA A 5 -18.66 29.27 28.20
C ALA A 5 -18.97 27.90 27.58
N LEU A 6 -18.86 27.87 26.25
CA LEU A 6 -18.12 26.91 25.43
C LEU A 6 -17.94 25.48 26.00
N LEU A 7 -18.68 24.54 25.42
CA LEU A 7 -18.31 23.11 25.35
C LEU A 7 -18.15 22.75 23.87
N LEU A 8 -17.01 23.14 23.30
CA LEU A 8 -16.47 22.56 22.07
C LEU A 8 -15.34 21.62 22.48
N LEU A 9 -15.68 20.46 23.02
CA LEU A 9 -14.71 19.40 23.25
C LEU A 9 -14.79 18.37 22.11
N SER A 10 -13.62 18.15 21.51
CA SER A 10 -13.23 16.93 20.81
C SER A 10 -13.65 16.79 19.34
N SER A 11 -12.95 17.52 18.46
CA SER A 11 -12.84 17.15 17.03
C SER A 11 -11.42 17.28 16.49
N VAL A 12 -10.38 17.02 17.29
CA VAL A 12 -8.97 17.20 16.88
C VAL A 12 -8.16 15.89 16.92
N LEU A 13 -8.72 14.78 16.45
CA LEU A 13 -7.95 13.53 16.32
C LEU A 13 -8.11 12.75 15.00
N LEU A 14 -8.71 13.34 13.95
CA LEU A 14 -8.97 12.60 12.70
C LEU A 14 -8.09 12.99 11.49
N LEU A 15 -7.04 13.79 11.66
CA LEU A 15 -6.21 14.29 10.54
C LEU A 15 -4.73 13.85 10.57
N ARG A 16 -4.34 12.87 11.40
CA ARG A 16 -2.94 12.39 11.47
C ARG A 16 -2.57 11.26 10.51
N GLY A 17 -3.53 10.74 9.74
CA GLY A 17 -3.31 9.57 8.86
C GLY A 17 -2.60 9.88 7.53
N ASP A 18 -2.95 11.00 6.89
CA ASP A 18 -2.58 11.20 5.48
C ASP A 18 -1.13 11.65 5.27
N ASP A 19 -0.58 12.54 6.10
CA ASP A 19 0.81 13.00 5.96
C ASP A 19 1.83 11.88 6.20
N GLY A 20 1.51 10.95 7.10
CA GLY A 20 2.39 9.82 7.42
C GLY A 20 2.43 8.81 6.27
N PHE A 21 1.26 8.48 5.71
CA PHE A 21 1.18 7.54 4.61
C PHE A 21 1.81 8.09 3.33
N ALA A 22 1.54 9.36 2.97
CA ALA A 22 2.10 9.94 1.75
C ALA A 22 3.64 9.91 1.74
N LYS A 23 4.28 10.27 2.87
CA LYS A 23 5.73 10.21 3.01
C LYS A 23 6.27 8.78 2.93
N TRP A 24 5.63 7.86 3.66
CA TRP A 24 5.99 6.45 3.60
C TRP A 24 5.85 5.89 2.18
N PHE A 25 4.78 6.23 1.48
CA PHE A 25 4.51 5.75 0.13
C PHE A 25 5.55 6.27 -0.87
N GLN A 26 6.04 7.51 -0.72
CA GLN A 26 7.16 8.00 -1.53
C GLN A 26 8.43 7.15 -1.34
N HIS A 27 8.73 6.71 -0.11
CA HIS A 27 9.84 5.80 0.14
C HIS A 27 9.59 4.42 -0.48
N PHE A 28 8.37 3.89 -0.39
CA PHE A 28 7.95 2.66 -1.06
C PHE A 28 8.13 2.75 -2.57
N GLN A 29 7.66 3.82 -3.21
CA GLN A 29 7.84 4.07 -4.65
C GLN A 29 9.31 4.08 -5.04
N SER A 30 10.16 4.79 -4.28
CA SER A 30 11.60 4.79 -4.54
C SER A 30 12.22 3.40 -4.37
N ALA A 31 11.77 2.60 -3.40
CA ALA A 31 12.28 1.25 -3.19
C ALA A 31 11.90 0.32 -4.34
N VAL A 32 10.64 0.36 -4.79
CA VAL A 32 10.17 -0.39 -5.96
C VAL A 32 10.96 -0.01 -7.21
N ALA A 33 11.13 1.30 -7.48
CA ALA A 33 11.87 1.78 -8.64
C ALA A 33 13.34 1.33 -8.66
N LYS A 34 13.96 1.21 -7.48
CA LYS A 34 15.35 0.74 -7.32
C LYS A 34 15.50 -0.78 -7.25
N GLY A 35 14.40 -1.55 -7.31
CA GLY A 35 14.44 -2.99 -7.11
C GLY A 35 14.81 -3.41 -5.68
N ASN A 36 14.61 -2.54 -4.69
CA ASN A 36 14.90 -2.84 -3.29
C ASN A 36 13.78 -3.72 -2.69
N ALA A 37 13.85 -5.01 -3.00
CA ALA A 37 12.91 -6.01 -2.52
C ALA A 37 12.85 -6.03 -0.99
N ASP A 38 13.99 -5.87 -0.31
CA ASP A 38 14.03 -5.98 1.15
C ASP A 38 13.16 -4.94 1.85
N PHE A 39 13.18 -3.69 1.38
CA PHE A 39 12.33 -2.63 1.91
C PHE A 39 10.85 -2.89 1.61
N VAL A 40 10.55 -3.28 0.36
CA VAL A 40 9.16 -3.55 -0.08
C VAL A 40 8.52 -4.66 0.74
N THR A 41 9.31 -5.66 1.15
CA THR A 41 8.82 -6.85 1.86
C THR A 41 9.12 -6.86 3.36
N GLU A 42 9.77 -5.84 3.93
CA GLU A 42 10.19 -5.83 5.35
C GLU A 42 9.00 -6.02 6.29
N ARG A 43 7.90 -5.29 6.02
CA ARG A 43 6.67 -5.31 6.82
C ARG A 43 5.50 -5.96 6.09
N ALA A 44 5.75 -6.57 4.94
CA ALA A 44 4.71 -7.24 4.19
C ALA A 44 4.10 -8.39 5.01
N GLU A 45 2.80 -8.57 4.91
CA GLU A 45 2.12 -9.66 5.61
C GLU A 45 2.07 -10.90 4.73
N PHE A 46 2.27 -12.06 5.38
CA PHE A 46 2.27 -13.36 4.71
C PHE A 46 1.42 -14.37 5.53
N PRO A 47 0.69 -15.30 4.88
CA PRO A 47 0.60 -15.45 3.43
C PRO A 47 -0.17 -14.28 2.79
N MET A 48 0.37 -13.74 1.70
CA MET A 48 -0.21 -12.60 1.00
C MET A 48 -1.09 -13.12 -0.13
N ASP A 49 -2.34 -12.68 -0.18
CA ASP A 49 -3.19 -13.01 -1.32
C ASP A 49 -2.65 -12.32 -2.59
N TRP A 50 -2.61 -13.08 -3.69
CA TRP A 50 -2.17 -12.63 -5.01
C TRP A 50 -3.12 -13.23 -6.05
N GLU A 51 -3.97 -12.41 -6.66
CA GLU A 51 -5.03 -12.92 -7.56
C GLU A 51 -4.60 -13.10 -9.03
N TYR A 52 -3.31 -13.11 -9.35
CA TYR A 52 -2.83 -13.34 -10.73
C TYR A 52 -2.35 -14.78 -10.97
N GLY A 53 -3.03 -15.49 -11.88
CA GLY A 53 -2.67 -16.81 -12.39
C GLY A 53 -2.98 -18.01 -11.46
N SER A 54 -2.18 -19.08 -11.55
CA SER A 54 -2.34 -20.30 -10.71
C SER A 54 -1.85 -20.13 -9.28
N THR A 55 -1.11 -19.05 -9.00
CA THR A 55 -0.57 -18.74 -7.67
C THR A 55 -1.55 -17.81 -6.98
N ARG A 56 -2.33 -18.33 -6.03
CA ARG A 56 -3.32 -17.51 -5.30
C ARG A 56 -2.73 -16.80 -4.08
N LYS A 57 -1.53 -17.20 -3.66
CA LYS A 57 -0.88 -16.74 -2.44
C LYS A 57 0.63 -16.68 -2.60
N ILE A 58 1.25 -15.70 -1.97
CA ILE A 58 2.68 -15.63 -1.72
C ILE A 58 2.88 -16.05 -0.26
N GLU A 59 3.43 -17.24 -0.04
CA GLU A 59 3.42 -17.86 1.29
C GLU A 59 4.37 -17.20 2.30
N ALA A 60 5.45 -16.58 1.82
CA ALA A 60 6.49 -16.03 2.69
C ALA A 60 7.28 -14.91 2.02
N ARG A 61 7.93 -14.09 2.86
CA ARG A 61 8.86 -13.02 2.45
C ARG A 61 9.91 -13.51 1.46
N ALA A 62 10.52 -14.66 1.73
CA ALA A 62 11.57 -15.22 0.86
C ALA A 62 11.07 -15.50 -0.56
N VAL A 63 9.79 -15.85 -0.73
CA VAL A 63 9.18 -16.07 -2.05
C VAL A 63 9.05 -14.76 -2.80
N LEU A 64 8.55 -13.71 -2.14
CA LEU A 64 8.39 -12.39 -2.77
C LEU A 64 9.74 -11.77 -3.13
N VAL A 65 10.73 -11.87 -2.25
CA VAL A 65 12.09 -11.36 -2.50
C VAL A 65 12.77 -12.13 -3.63
N GLY A 66 12.74 -13.46 -3.59
CA GLY A 66 13.39 -14.30 -4.61
C GLY A 66 12.74 -14.20 -6.00
N LYS A 67 11.51 -13.68 -6.08
CA LYS A 67 10.76 -13.48 -7.32
C LYS A 67 10.37 -12.00 -7.52
N PHE A 68 11.14 -11.07 -6.96
CA PHE A 68 10.75 -9.66 -6.96
C PHE A 68 10.45 -9.12 -8.36
N ASP A 69 11.34 -9.37 -9.33
CA ASP A 69 11.16 -8.90 -10.71
C ASP A 69 10.04 -9.63 -11.48
N PHE A 70 9.63 -10.81 -11.02
CA PHE A 70 8.45 -11.49 -11.56
C PHE A 70 7.16 -10.78 -11.14
N TYR A 71 7.06 -10.37 -9.88
CA TYR A 71 5.88 -9.66 -9.35
C TYR A 71 5.91 -8.15 -9.66
N PHE A 72 7.10 -7.53 -9.70
CA PHE A 72 7.34 -6.12 -9.97
C PHE A 72 8.13 -5.98 -11.27
N THR A 73 7.48 -6.23 -12.40
CA THR A 73 8.08 -6.03 -13.72
C THR A 73 8.43 -4.55 -13.95
N ASP A 74 9.25 -4.24 -14.96
CA ASP A 74 9.61 -2.84 -15.26
C ASP A 74 8.40 -1.95 -15.56
N GLU A 75 7.35 -2.52 -16.16
CA GLU A 75 6.07 -1.85 -16.36
C GLU A 75 5.41 -1.48 -15.03
N ILE A 76 5.33 -2.44 -14.10
CA ILE A 76 4.75 -2.25 -12.77
C ILE A 76 5.60 -1.26 -11.96
N LYS A 77 6.93 -1.36 -12.00
CA LYS A 77 7.84 -0.42 -11.33
C LYS A 77 7.58 1.02 -11.79
N ARG A 78 7.41 1.24 -13.11
CA ARG A 78 7.06 2.56 -13.65
C ARG A 78 5.67 3.03 -13.22
N ALA A 79 4.69 2.13 -13.17
CA ALA A 79 3.34 2.45 -12.73
C ALA A 79 3.33 2.86 -11.25
N VAL A 80 3.96 2.08 -10.38
CA VAL A 80 4.09 2.38 -8.95
C VAL A 80 4.82 3.70 -8.74
N ALA A 81 5.92 3.96 -9.44
CA ALA A 81 6.73 5.17 -9.26
C ALA A 81 5.96 6.48 -9.52
N ASN A 82 4.94 6.45 -10.38
CA ASN A 82 4.12 7.62 -10.73
C ASN A 82 2.72 7.57 -10.12
N GLY A 83 2.42 6.49 -9.41
CA GLY A 83 1.11 6.21 -8.84
C GLY A 83 0.71 7.15 -7.72
N LYS A 84 -0.60 7.32 -7.55
CA LYS A 84 -1.17 7.97 -6.37
C LYS A 84 -2.06 6.96 -5.65
N PRO A 85 -1.82 6.71 -4.37
CA PRO A 85 -2.67 5.81 -3.61
C PRO A 85 -3.95 6.54 -3.19
N GLN A 86 -5.01 5.78 -2.98
CA GLN A 86 -6.30 6.23 -2.46
C GLN A 86 -6.49 5.65 -1.06
N ARG A 87 -7.04 6.46 -0.15
CA ARG A 87 -7.49 5.97 1.15
C ARG A 87 -8.91 5.40 1.03
N LEU A 88 -9.12 4.19 1.50
CA LEU A 88 -10.40 3.48 1.51
C LEU A 88 -11.25 3.86 2.74
N PRO A 89 -12.57 3.64 2.71
CA PRO A 89 -13.44 3.87 3.88
C PRO A 89 -13.04 3.06 5.12
N SER A 90 -12.38 1.91 4.94
CA SER A 90 -11.83 1.09 6.04
C SER A 90 -10.66 1.76 6.76
N GLY A 91 -10.05 2.79 6.16
CA GLY A 91 -8.82 3.41 6.63
C GLY A 91 -7.54 2.82 6.03
N ASP A 92 -7.66 1.72 5.27
CA ASP A 92 -6.58 1.16 4.45
C ASP A 92 -6.30 2.04 3.23
N TYR A 93 -5.22 1.75 2.53
CA TYR A 93 -4.85 2.43 1.31
C TYR A 93 -4.76 1.44 0.16
N MET A 94 -5.10 1.91 -1.03
CA MET A 94 -5.06 1.14 -2.26
C MET A 94 -4.29 1.92 -3.31
N PHE A 95 -3.42 1.24 -4.06
CA PHE A 95 -2.83 1.78 -5.27
C PHE A 95 -3.24 0.89 -6.44
N THR A 96 -3.81 1.49 -7.49
CA THR A 96 -4.29 0.78 -8.66
C THR A 96 -3.57 1.25 -9.91
N TRP A 97 -3.25 0.32 -10.81
CA TRP A 97 -2.68 0.62 -12.13
C TRP A 97 -3.20 -0.34 -13.17
N LYS A 98 -3.04 0.02 -14.44
CA LYS A 98 -3.36 -0.86 -15.58
C LYS A 98 -2.07 -1.32 -16.23
N ALA A 99 -2.00 -2.63 -16.50
CA ALA A 99 -0.92 -3.25 -17.24
C ALA A 99 -1.47 -4.46 -17.99
N ARG A 100 -0.90 -4.78 -19.16
CA ARG A 100 -1.26 -6.01 -19.90
C ARG A 100 -2.78 -6.25 -20.15
N GLY A 101 -3.58 -5.18 -20.21
CA GLY A 101 -5.03 -5.26 -20.40
C GLY A 101 -5.85 -5.47 -19.12
N ASN A 102 -5.23 -5.67 -17.96
CA ASN A 102 -5.92 -5.85 -16.68
C ASN A 102 -5.68 -4.66 -15.73
N GLU A 103 -6.54 -4.54 -14.73
CA GLU A 103 -6.36 -3.63 -13.61
C GLU A 103 -5.73 -4.39 -12.44
N TYR A 104 -4.73 -3.81 -11.80
CA TYR A 104 -4.05 -4.40 -10.66
C TYR A 104 -4.12 -3.45 -9.49
N SER A 105 -4.23 -4.00 -8.27
CA SER A 105 -4.20 -3.20 -7.06
C SER A 105 -3.24 -3.76 -6.00
N MET A 106 -2.56 -2.85 -5.30
CA MET A 106 -1.80 -3.10 -4.08
C MET A 106 -2.57 -2.51 -2.90
N TYR A 107 -2.67 -3.26 -1.80
CA TYR A 107 -3.34 -2.78 -0.59
C TYR A 107 -2.36 -2.65 0.56
N PHE A 108 -2.50 -1.55 1.29
CA PHE A 108 -1.63 -1.17 2.39
C PHE A 108 -2.44 -0.85 3.64
N LYS A 109 -1.93 -1.25 4.80
CA LYS A 109 -2.56 -0.94 6.08
C LYS A 109 -1.54 -0.47 7.12
N PRO A 110 -1.96 0.30 8.14
CA PRO A 110 -1.10 0.64 9.26
C PRO A 110 -0.58 -0.63 9.96
N SER A 111 0.71 -0.66 10.29
CA SER A 111 1.34 -1.77 11.01
C SER A 111 2.56 -1.30 11.80
N GLY A 112 2.57 -1.54 13.11
CA GLY A 112 3.73 -1.29 13.97
C GLY A 112 4.29 0.14 13.92
N GLY A 113 3.43 1.16 13.75
CA GLY A 113 3.84 2.56 13.62
C GLY A 113 4.30 2.99 12.22
N SER A 114 4.17 2.10 11.23
CA SER A 114 4.43 2.34 9.81
C SER A 114 3.26 1.76 8.98
N PHE A 115 3.51 1.37 7.74
CA PHE A 115 2.55 0.70 6.87
C PHE A 115 3.13 -0.59 6.29
N ALA A 116 2.23 -1.50 5.91
CA ALA A 116 2.52 -2.83 5.40
C ALA A 116 1.74 -3.08 4.11
N LEU A 117 2.39 -3.68 3.11
CA LEU A 117 1.71 -4.30 1.97
C LEU A 117 1.09 -5.61 2.45
N PHE A 118 -0.23 -5.78 2.28
CA PHE A 118 -0.92 -6.97 2.80
C PHE A 118 -1.72 -7.76 1.76
N ALA A 119 -2.01 -7.18 0.59
CA ALA A 119 -2.70 -7.88 -0.48
C ALA A 119 -2.36 -7.32 -1.85
N LEU A 120 -2.48 -8.18 -2.86
CA LEU A 120 -2.26 -7.89 -4.28
C LEU A 120 -3.44 -8.49 -5.07
N SER A 121 -4.16 -7.67 -5.83
CA SER A 121 -5.33 -8.12 -6.61
C SER A 121 -5.19 -7.82 -8.09
N GLU A 122 -5.89 -8.61 -8.89
CA GLU A 122 -6.10 -8.39 -10.32
C GLU A 122 -7.62 -8.27 -10.55
N GLY A 123 -8.07 -7.09 -10.92
CA GLY A 123 -9.45 -6.84 -11.32
C GLY A 123 -9.72 -7.31 -12.75
N PRO A 124 -11.00 -7.58 -13.09
CA PRO A 124 -11.37 -7.84 -14.48
C PRO A 124 -11.01 -6.64 -15.38
N PRO A 125 -10.71 -6.90 -16.68
CA PRO A 125 -10.41 -5.85 -17.66
C PRO A 125 -11.57 -4.86 -17.87
#